data_AF-A0A0H2UFS2-F1
#
_entry.id   AF-A0A0H2UFS2-F1
#
_cell.length_a   1.000
_cell.length_b   1.000
_cell.length_c   1.000
_cell.angle_alpha   90.00
_cell.angle_beta   90.00
_cell.angle_gamma   90.00
#
_symmetry.space_group_name_H-M   'P 1'
#
loop_
_entity.id
_entity.type
_entity.pdbx_description
1 polymer ?
#
loop_
_entity_poly.entity_id
_entity_poly.type
_entity_poly.pdbx_seq_one_letter_code
_entity_poly.pdbx_strand_id
1 'polypeptide(L)'
;MDPSQRVVIIGAGIVGVNVADELASRGWSNITVLEQGPLSMPGGSTSHAPGLVFQTNPSKTLSRFARYTVQKLLSIGCFNQVGGLEVAETPERLHDLKRRYGYARSYGVEAKLLSAEQCRELYPLLGPDVVLGGLHFP
;
A
#
# COMPACT_ATOMS: atom_id res chain seq x y z
N MET A 1 21.95 23.70 21.54
CA MET A 1 20.77 23.06 20.91
C MET A 1 19.54 23.80 21.39
N ASP A 2 18.63 24.17 20.48
CA ASP A 2 17.35 24.78 20.87
C ASP A 2 16.46 23.71 21.56
N PRO A 3 16.08 23.88 22.84
CA PRO A 3 15.20 22.94 23.54
C PRO A 3 13.78 22.84 22.98
N SER A 4 13.41 23.69 22.01
CA SER A 4 12.05 23.79 21.42
C SER A 4 11.68 22.65 20.44
N GLN A 5 12.63 21.85 19.96
CA GLN A 5 12.40 20.83 18.93
C GLN A 5 12.64 19.39 19.41
N ARG A 6 12.16 19.03 20.60
CA ARG A 6 12.24 17.65 21.11
C ARG A 6 10.99 16.86 20.73
N VAL A 7 11.18 15.75 20.00
CA VAL A 7 10.08 14.84 19.61
C VAL A 7 10.29 13.47 20.26
N VAL A 8 9.24 12.95 20.89
CA VAL A 8 9.20 11.55 21.35
C VAL A 8 8.14 10.81 20.54
N ILE A 9 8.54 9.73 19.87
CA ILE A 9 7.67 8.83 19.11
C ILE A 9 7.51 7.55 19.91
N ILE A 10 6.27 7.13 20.17
CA ILE A 10 5.97 5.91 20.91
C ILE A 10 5.53 4.84 19.91
N GLY A 11 6.35 3.80 19.78
CA GLY A 11 6.19 2.68 18.86
C GLY A 11 7.17 2.73 17.69
N ALA A 12 7.98 1.69 17.52
CA ALA A 12 8.91 1.49 16.40
C ALA A 12 8.34 0.54 15.31
N GLY A 13 7.01 0.50 15.16
CA GLY A 13 6.36 -0.09 13.99
C GLY A 13 6.50 0.79 12.74
N ILE A 14 5.93 0.34 11.61
CA ILE A 14 6.10 0.97 10.29
C ILE A 14 5.74 2.46 10.29
N VAL A 15 4.73 2.88 11.05
CA VAL A 15 4.31 4.28 11.17
C VAL A 15 5.36 5.10 11.90
N GLY A 16 5.78 4.67 13.10
CA GLY A 16 6.69 5.44 13.95
C GLY A 16 8.06 5.66 13.31
N VAL A 17 8.62 4.61 12.68
CA VAL A 17 9.92 4.73 12.00
C VAL A 17 9.83 5.62 10.75
N ASN A 18 8.72 5.58 10.01
CA ASN A 18 8.53 6.48 8.87
C ASN A 18 8.34 7.93 9.32
N VAL A 19 7.60 8.18 10.41
CA VAL A 19 7.48 9.54 10.97
C VAL A 19 8.84 10.08 11.39
N ALA A 20 9.67 9.27 12.05
CA ALA A 20 11.03 9.66 12.42
C ALA A 20 11.88 10.02 11.18
N ASP A 21 11.82 9.19 10.14
CA ASP A 21 12.54 9.41 8.87
C ASP A 21 12.05 10.66 8.11
N GLU A 22 10.74 10.90 8.03
CA GLU A 22 10.19 12.11 7.42
C GLU A 22 10.59 13.39 8.19
N LEU A 23 10.62 13.34 9.53
CA LEU A 23 11.07 14.47 10.34
C LEU A 23 12.58 14.72 10.13
N ALA A 24 13.39 13.67 10.17
CA ALA A 24 14.84 13.74 9.97
C ALA A 24 15.20 14.32 8.60
N SER A 25 14.55 13.86 7.53
CA SER A 25 14.74 14.40 6.17
C SER A 25 14.32 15.87 6.01
N ARG A 26 13.55 16.42 6.95
CA ARG A 26 13.15 17.84 7.02
C ARG A 26 13.98 18.65 8.01
N GLY A 27 15.12 18.12 8.45
CA GLY A 27 16.09 18.83 9.28
C GLY A 27 15.84 18.72 10.80
N TRP A 28 14.88 17.92 11.24
CA TRP A 28 14.68 17.69 12.68
C TRP A 28 15.67 16.64 13.18
N SER A 29 16.50 16.99 14.17
CA SER A 29 17.58 16.10 14.64
C SER A 29 17.40 15.58 16.08
N ASN A 30 16.41 16.06 16.83
CA ASN A 30 16.20 15.70 18.23
C ASN A 30 14.94 14.86 18.41
N ILE A 31 15.04 13.60 17.97
CA ILE A 31 13.95 12.63 17.89
C ILE A 31 14.34 11.39 18.70
N THR A 32 13.51 11.03 19.69
CA THR A 32 13.63 9.78 20.44
C THR A 32 12.48 8.85 20.06
N VAL A 33 12.78 7.64 19.61
CA VAL A 33 11.77 6.59 19.38
C VAL A 33 11.82 5.59 20.53
N LEU A 34 10.67 5.36 21.17
CA LEU A 34 10.52 4.39 22.25
C LEU A 34 9.75 3.17 21.75
N GLU A 35 10.21 1.98 22.13
CA GLU A 35 9.55 0.72 21.83
C GLU A 35 9.60 -0.18 23.07
N GLN A 36 8.50 -0.86 23.36
CA GLN A 36 8.42 -1.83 24.47
C GLN A 36 9.04 -3.18 24.10
N GLY A 37 8.97 -3.55 22.82
CA GLY A 37 9.61 -4.76 22.28
C GLY A 37 11.10 -4.56 21.97
N PRO A 38 11.83 -5.65 21.65
CA PRO A 38 13.21 -5.54 21.19
C PRO A 38 13.26 -4.85 19.82
N LEU A 39 14.18 -3.89 19.62
CA LEU A 39 14.26 -3.13 18.36
C LEU A 39 14.53 -3.99 17.12
N SER A 40 15.15 -5.16 17.28
CA SER A 40 15.36 -6.13 16.19
C SER A 40 14.05 -6.77 15.71
N MET A 41 13.02 -6.84 16.57
CA MET A 41 11.70 -7.37 16.24
C MET A 41 10.66 -6.83 17.25
N PRO A 42 10.11 -5.63 17.02
CA PRO A 42 9.20 -4.95 17.97
C PRO A 42 7.95 -5.75 18.37
N GLY A 43 7.48 -6.66 17.53
CA GLY A 43 6.40 -7.61 17.84
C GLY A 43 4.98 -7.09 17.60
N GLY A 44 4.81 -5.83 17.20
CA GLY A 44 3.52 -5.26 16.80
C GLY A 44 3.02 -5.73 15.44
N SER A 45 1.92 -5.15 14.93
CA SER A 45 1.29 -5.57 13.66
C SER A 45 2.21 -5.53 12.44
N THR A 46 3.16 -4.60 12.40
CA THR A 46 4.18 -4.54 11.35
C THR A 46 5.00 -5.84 11.26
N SER A 47 5.26 -6.50 12.39
CA SER A 47 6.09 -7.71 12.44
C SER A 47 5.43 -8.96 11.84
N HIS A 48 4.13 -8.92 11.54
CA HIS A 48 3.41 -10.06 10.94
C HIS A 48 2.56 -9.69 9.72
N ALA A 49 2.67 -8.46 9.22
CA ALA A 49 1.91 -8.03 8.04
C ALA A 49 2.46 -8.70 6.77
N PRO A 50 1.61 -9.34 5.94
CA PRO A 50 2.06 -9.93 4.68
C PRO A 50 2.37 -8.89 3.58
N GLY A 51 2.01 -7.62 3.78
CA GLY A 51 2.53 -6.51 2.97
C GLY A 51 1.83 -6.23 1.65
N LEU A 52 0.58 -6.66 1.44
CA LEU A 52 -0.16 -6.32 0.21
C LEU A 52 -0.51 -4.83 0.16
N VAL A 53 -0.22 -4.17 -0.97
CA VAL A 53 -0.51 -2.74 -1.17
C VAL A 53 -1.33 -2.51 -2.42
N PHE A 54 -2.61 -2.19 -2.25
CA PHE A 54 -3.49 -1.73 -3.33
C PHE A 54 -3.67 -0.21 -3.25
N GLN A 55 -3.25 0.49 -4.30
CA GLN A 55 -3.20 1.96 -4.31
C GLN A 55 -4.57 2.61 -4.55
N THR A 56 -5.53 1.89 -5.13
CA THR A 56 -6.85 2.42 -5.47
C THR A 56 -7.78 2.42 -4.26
N ASN A 57 -8.25 3.60 -3.88
CA ASN A 57 -9.16 3.81 -2.75
C ASN A 57 -10.24 4.84 -3.12
N PRO A 58 -11.49 4.74 -2.63
CA PRO A 58 -12.48 5.81 -2.82
C PRO A 58 -12.00 7.17 -2.31
N SER A 59 -11.18 7.19 -1.26
CA SER A 59 -10.53 8.41 -0.76
C SER A 59 -9.30 8.77 -1.61
N LYS A 60 -9.33 9.99 -2.17
CA LYS A 60 -8.17 10.59 -2.86
C LYS A 60 -6.94 10.65 -1.97
N THR A 61 -7.11 10.99 -0.69
CA THR A 61 -6.01 11.10 0.28
C THR A 61 -5.36 9.74 0.53
N LEU A 62 -6.16 8.69 0.75
CA LEU A 62 -5.61 7.35 0.97
C LEU A 62 -4.93 6.80 -0.28
N SER A 63 -5.47 7.07 -1.47
CA SER A 63 -4.80 6.71 -2.73
C SER A 63 -3.44 7.41 -2.87
N ARG A 64 -3.35 8.69 -2.49
CA ARG A 64 -2.09 9.43 -2.48
C ARG A 64 -1.09 8.86 -1.48
N PHE A 65 -1.54 8.48 -0.27
CA PHE A 65 -0.67 7.83 0.72
C PHE A 65 -0.12 6.50 0.21
N ALA A 66 -0.96 5.64 -0.36
CA ALA A 66 -0.52 4.35 -0.89
C ALA A 66 0.50 4.53 -2.03
N ARG A 67 0.28 5.49 -2.94
CA ARG A 67 1.25 5.84 -3.99
C ARG A 67 2.60 6.27 -3.43
N TYR A 68 2.59 7.14 -2.42
CA TYR A 68 3.82 7.57 -1.76
C TYR A 68 4.53 6.41 -1.05
N THR A 69 3.78 5.55 -0.36
CA THR A 69 4.31 4.35 0.28
C THR A 69 5.01 3.44 -0.73
N VAL A 70 4.38 3.16 -1.89
CA VAL A 70 5.01 2.36 -2.95
C VAL A 70 6.31 3.03 -3.43
N GLN A 71 6.28 4.33 -3.74
CA GLN A 71 7.46 5.08 -4.18
C GLN A 71 8.61 5.01 -3.15
N LYS A 72 8.30 5.22 -1.87
CA LYS A 72 9.30 5.21 -0.80
C LYS A 72 9.88 3.82 -0.57
N LEU A 73 9.04 2.79 -0.50
CA LEU A 73 9.48 1.41 -0.32
C LEU A 73 10.33 0.93 -1.51
N LEU A 74 10.00 1.33 -2.75
CA LEU A 74 10.84 1.09 -3.92
C LEU A 74 12.22 1.76 -3.77
N SER A 75 12.29 3.02 -3.32
CA SER A 75 13.56 3.75 -3.19
C SER A 75 14.53 3.15 -2.17
N ILE A 76 14.03 2.34 -1.22
CA ILE A 76 14.84 1.64 -0.21
C ILE A 76 14.95 0.13 -0.48
N GLY A 77 14.47 -0.36 -1.62
CA GLY A 77 14.53 -1.78 -1.99
C GLY A 77 13.62 -2.70 -1.16
N CYS A 78 12.57 -2.16 -0.54
CA CYS A 78 11.63 -2.89 0.31
C CYS A 78 10.25 -3.09 -0.34
N PHE A 79 10.16 -3.01 -1.67
CA PHE A 79 8.92 -3.28 -2.40
C PHE A 79 9.17 -4.21 -3.59
N ASN A 80 8.43 -5.32 -3.63
CA ASN A 80 8.37 -6.18 -4.80
C ASN A 80 7.13 -5.80 -5.62
N GLN A 81 7.34 -5.07 -6.72
CA GLN A 81 6.25 -4.58 -7.56
C GLN A 81 5.76 -5.66 -8.54
N VAL A 82 5.01 -6.63 -8.01
CA VAL A 82 4.40 -7.73 -8.78
C VAL A 82 3.05 -7.36 -9.43
N GLY A 83 2.61 -6.12 -9.27
CA GLY A 83 1.26 -5.68 -9.57
C GLY A 83 0.21 -6.17 -8.57
N GLY A 84 -1.06 -6.03 -8.93
CA GLY A 84 -2.20 -6.48 -8.13
C GLY A 84 -3.41 -6.76 -9.01
N LEU A 85 -4.15 -7.83 -8.69
CA LEU A 85 -5.35 -8.23 -9.41
C LEU A 85 -6.52 -8.36 -8.45
N GLU A 86 -7.56 -7.56 -8.67
CA GLU A 86 -8.87 -7.75 -8.05
C GLU A 86 -9.78 -8.50 -9.04
N VAL A 87 -10.42 -9.59 -8.59
CA VAL A 87 -11.33 -10.40 -9.43
C VAL A 87 -12.79 -10.23 -9.01
N ALA A 88 -13.70 -10.44 -9.95
CA ALA A 88 -15.13 -10.43 -9.71
C ALA A 88 -15.76 -11.78 -10.04
N GLU A 89 -16.43 -12.40 -9.08
CA GLU A 89 -17.20 -13.64 -9.27
C GLU A 89 -18.71 -13.39 -9.37
N THR A 90 -19.15 -12.15 -9.08
CA THR A 90 -20.55 -11.73 -9.21
C THR A 90 -20.70 -10.48 -10.08
N PRO A 91 -21.86 -10.28 -10.73
CA PRO A 91 -22.12 -9.09 -11.53
C PRO A 91 -21.98 -7.78 -10.74
N GLU A 92 -22.38 -7.77 -9.48
CA GLU A 92 -22.30 -6.61 -8.58
C GLU A 92 -20.84 -6.26 -8.30
N ARG A 93 -19.99 -7.27 -8.05
CA ARG A 93 -18.55 -7.05 -7.88
C ARG A 93 -17.93 -6.53 -9.17
N LEU A 94 -18.32 -7.06 -10.33
CA LEU A 94 -17.82 -6.59 -11.63
C LEU A 94 -18.22 -5.12 -11.88
N HIS A 95 -19.43 -4.73 -11.48
CA HIS A 95 -19.87 -3.34 -11.53
C HIS A 95 -19.04 -2.44 -10.59
N ASP A 96 -18.73 -2.90 -9.38
CA ASP A 96 -17.86 -2.17 -8.45
C ASP A 96 -16.42 -2.04 -8.97
N LEU A 97 -15.87 -3.05 -9.65
CA LEU A 97 -14.55 -2.93 -10.29
C LEU A 97 -14.52 -1.82 -11.34
N LYS A 98 -15.60 -1.62 -12.11
CA LYS A 98 -15.72 -0.48 -13.04
C LYS A 98 -15.75 0.86 -12.30
N ARG A 99 -16.42 0.93 -11.15
CA ARG A 99 -16.39 2.12 -10.28
C ARG A 99 -14.99 2.39 -9.73
N ARG A 100 -14.29 1.36 -9.25
CA ARG A 100 -12.91 1.45 -8.75
C ARG A 100 -11.93 1.86 -9.84
N TYR A 101 -12.10 1.36 -11.06
CA TYR A 101 -11.36 1.84 -12.23
C TYR A 101 -11.54 3.35 -12.44
N GLY A 102 -12.75 3.88 -12.23
CA GLY A 102 -13.01 5.32 -12.21
C GLY A 102 -12.21 6.08 -11.15
N TYR A 103 -12.06 5.54 -9.94
CA TYR A 103 -11.20 6.13 -8.91
C TYR A 103 -9.73 6.13 -9.32
N ALA A 104 -9.22 5.01 -9.84
CA ALA A 104 -7.84 4.89 -10.29
C ALA A 104 -7.52 5.96 -11.34
N ARG A 105 -8.37 6.10 -12.37
CA ARG A 105 -8.26 7.13 -13.41
C ARG A 105 -8.32 8.55 -12.83
N SER A 106 -9.24 8.81 -11.90
CA SER A 106 -9.41 10.12 -11.28
C SER A 106 -8.22 10.55 -10.43
N TYR A 107 -7.51 9.58 -9.85
CA TYR A 107 -6.39 9.83 -8.94
C TYR A 107 -5.02 9.53 -9.55
N GLY A 108 -4.95 9.27 -10.86
CA GLY A 108 -3.71 9.02 -11.60
C GLY A 108 -2.98 7.73 -11.17
N VAL A 109 -3.74 6.69 -10.83
CA VAL A 109 -3.24 5.33 -10.62
C VAL A 109 -3.47 4.56 -11.92
N GLU A 110 -2.42 3.91 -12.44
CA GLU A 110 -2.56 3.03 -13.60
C GLU A 110 -3.38 1.80 -13.23
N ALA A 111 -4.39 1.49 -14.06
CA ALA A 111 -5.21 0.31 -13.90
C ALA A 111 -5.79 -0.11 -15.26
N LYS A 112 -6.16 -1.38 -15.39
CA LYS A 112 -6.80 -1.95 -16.59
C LYS A 112 -7.94 -2.86 -16.17
N LEU A 113 -9.11 -2.68 -16.76
CA LEU A 113 -10.19 -3.66 -16.67
C LEU A 113 -9.85 -4.84 -17.59
N LEU A 114 -9.95 -6.05 -17.06
CA LEU A 114 -9.64 -7.29 -17.75
C LEU A 114 -10.90 -8.15 -17.93
N SER A 115 -10.97 -8.85 -19.07
CA SER A 115 -11.93 -9.94 -19.26
C SER A 115 -11.56 -11.14 -18.37
N ALA A 116 -12.51 -12.08 -18.22
CA ALA A 116 -12.25 -13.35 -17.54
C ALA A 116 -11.09 -14.16 -18.15
N GLU A 117 -10.92 -14.07 -19.48
CA GLU A 117 -9.81 -14.70 -20.21
C GLU A 117 -8.48 -14.04 -19.87
N GLN A 118 -8.41 -12.71 -19.95
CA GLN A 118 -7.20 -11.95 -19.60
C GLN A 118 -6.80 -12.13 -18.13
N CYS A 119 -7.77 -12.28 -17.22
CA CYS A 119 -7.48 -12.61 -15.82
C CYS A 119 -6.78 -13.97 -15.69
N ARG A 120 -7.17 -14.98 -16.49
CA ARG A 120 -6.57 -16.31 -16.48
C ARG A 120 -5.21 -16.34 -17.17
N GLU A 121 -5.04 -15.56 -18.24
CA GLU A 121 -3.72 -15.35 -18.85
C GLU A 121 -2.73 -14.74 -17.84
N LEU A 122 -3.19 -13.75 -17.07
CA LEU A 122 -2.37 -13.10 -16.05
C LEU A 122 -2.15 -13.98 -14.80
N TYR A 123 -3.17 -14.71 -14.36
CA TYR A 123 -3.11 -15.60 -13.20
C TYR A 123 -3.68 -17.00 -13.55
N PRO A 124 -2.86 -17.91 -14.10
CA PRO A 124 -3.31 -19.22 -14.59
C PRO A 124 -3.89 -20.18 -13.54
N LEU A 125 -3.72 -19.88 -12.25
CA LEU A 125 -4.29 -20.68 -11.15
C LEU A 125 -5.76 -20.35 -10.86
N LEU A 126 -6.37 -19.37 -11.56
CA LEU A 126 -7.80 -19.09 -11.46
C LEU A 126 -8.62 -20.24 -12.08
N GLY A 127 -9.69 -20.65 -11.40
CA GLY A 127 -10.63 -21.65 -11.94
C GLY A 127 -11.37 -21.14 -13.19
N PRO A 128 -11.69 -22.03 -14.15
CA PRO A 128 -12.21 -21.64 -15.47
C PRO A 128 -13.57 -20.91 -15.43
N ASP A 129 -14.42 -21.22 -14.45
CA ASP A 129 -15.82 -20.76 -14.39
C ASP A 129 -16.12 -19.81 -13.21
N VAL A 130 -15.07 -19.34 -12.52
CA VAL A 130 -15.25 -18.61 -11.26
C VAL A 130 -15.30 -17.09 -11.47
N VAL A 131 -14.59 -16.57 -12.47
CA VAL A 131 -14.33 -15.13 -12.62
C VAL A 131 -15.05 -14.55 -13.84
N LEU A 132 -15.78 -13.46 -13.63
CA LEU A 132 -16.47 -12.68 -14.66
C LEU A 132 -15.58 -11.59 -15.28
N GLY A 133 -14.52 -11.18 -14.58
CA GLY A 133 -13.55 -10.18 -15.02
C GLY A 133 -12.68 -9.69 -13.86
N GLY A 134 -11.81 -8.72 -14.12
CA GLY A 134 -10.91 -8.20 -13.09
C GLY A 134 -10.46 -6.76 -13.31
N LEU A 135 -9.79 -6.23 -12.29
CA LEU A 135 -9.12 -4.94 -12.32
C LEU A 135 -7.65 -5.16 -11.96
N HIS A 136 -6.79 -4.93 -12.94
CA HIS A 136 -5.36 -5.12 -12.82
C HIS A 136 -4.63 -3.80 -12.61
N PHE A 137 -3.72 -3.78 -11.65
CA PHE A 137 -2.78 -2.70 -11.34
C PHE A 137 -1.37 -3.22 -11.65
N PRO A 138 -0.66 -2.70 -12.66
CA PRO A 138 0.69 -3.14 -12.99
C PRO A 138 1.72 -2.86 -11.88
#